data_AF-A0A4C1Z4R5-F1
#
_entry.id   AF-A0A4C1Z4R5-F1
#
_cell.length_a   1.000
_cell.length_b   1.000
_cell.length_c   1.000
_cell.angle_alpha   90.00
_cell.angle_beta   90.00
_cell.angle_gamma   90.00
#
_symmetry.space_group_name_H-M   'P 1'
#
loop_
_entity.id
_entity.type
_entity.pdbx_description
1 polymer ?
#
loop_
_entity_poly.entity_id
_entity_poly.type
_entity_poly.pdbx_seq_one_letter_code
_entity_poly.pdbx_strand_id
1 'polypeptide(L)'
;MDQAYKKKPDKCEFTSRGEDSIPHNLTEAQKTDGVTCCNAMLTEFKEEASNLVWDIVISDETWMRCYDPKTKQQSTVWIYRNTPKPIKMARERNASMLMIDYFFFFNKTGHVATLALENYRTVNSD
;
A
#
# COMPACT_ATOMS: atom_id res chain seq x y z
N MET A 1 -54.48 -6.51 4.51
CA MET A 1 -53.25 -7.22 4.13
C MET A 1 -52.13 -6.18 4.15
N ASP A 2 -51.49 -6.00 5.30
CA ASP A 2 -50.37 -5.06 5.46
C ASP A 2 -49.07 -5.80 5.22
N GLN A 3 -48.35 -5.43 4.16
CA GLN A 3 -47.02 -5.95 3.88
C GLN A 3 -45.98 -5.00 4.50
N ALA A 4 -45.49 -5.38 5.68
CA ALA A 4 -44.40 -4.70 6.37
C ALA A 4 -43.11 -4.79 5.53
N TYR A 5 -42.69 -3.67 4.94
CA TYR A 5 -41.36 -3.56 4.35
C TYR A 5 -40.32 -3.60 5.49
N LYS A 6 -39.65 -4.74 5.64
CA LYS A 6 -38.47 -4.90 6.50
C LYS A 6 -37.37 -3.96 6.00
N LYS A 7 -37.10 -2.91 6.78
CA LYS A 7 -35.93 -2.04 6.62
C LYS A 7 -34.66 -2.91 6.73
N LYS A 8 -33.79 -2.89 5.70
CA LYS A 8 -32.49 -3.57 5.76
C LYS A 8 -31.64 -2.95 6.88
N PRO A 9 -30.84 -3.73 7.61
CA PRO A 9 -29.92 -3.18 8.60
C PRO A 9 -28.76 -2.45 7.91
N ASP A 10 -28.54 -1.18 8.28
CA ASP A 10 -27.47 -0.30 7.79
C ASP A 10 -26.08 -0.61 8.37
N LYS A 11 -25.87 -1.80 8.96
CA LYS A 11 -24.59 -2.20 9.54
C LYS A 11 -24.12 -3.52 8.97
N CYS A 12 -23.04 -3.45 8.19
CA CYS A 12 -22.21 -4.61 7.89
C CYS A 12 -21.53 -5.07 9.19
N GLU A 13 -21.99 -6.19 9.75
CA GLU A 13 -21.28 -6.87 10.83
C GLU A 13 -20.05 -7.58 10.23
N PHE A 14 -18.85 -7.09 10.54
CA PHE A 14 -17.61 -7.74 10.16
C PHE A 14 -17.23 -8.78 11.22
N THR A 15 -17.33 -10.06 10.88
CA THR A 15 -16.66 -11.14 11.62
C THR A 15 -15.22 -11.24 11.12
N SER A 16 -14.25 -10.87 11.96
CA SER A 16 -12.84 -10.81 11.57
C SER A 16 -12.23 -12.20 11.37
N ARG A 17 -11.64 -12.43 10.20
CA ARG A 17 -10.66 -13.49 9.96
C ARG A 17 -9.46 -12.85 9.27
N GLY A 18 -8.33 -12.79 9.99
CA GLY A 18 -6.96 -12.69 9.45
C GLY A 18 -6.70 -11.68 8.33
N GLU A 19 -6.10 -10.54 8.71
CA GLU A 19 -5.56 -9.49 7.81
C GLU A 19 -6.60 -8.81 6.91
N ASP A 20 -7.79 -8.55 7.46
CA ASP A 20 -8.70 -7.57 6.89
C ASP A 20 -8.09 -6.17 7.07
N SER A 21 -7.57 -5.58 5.98
CA SER A 21 -7.18 -4.16 5.98
C SER A 21 -8.42 -3.34 6.31
N ILE A 22 -8.40 -2.64 7.44
CA ILE A 22 -9.50 -1.74 7.82
C ILE A 22 -9.36 -0.51 6.92
N PRO A 23 -10.28 -0.30 5.96
CA PRO A 23 -10.22 0.89 5.12
C PRO A 23 -10.32 2.13 5.98
N HIS A 24 -9.51 3.15 5.68
CA HIS A 24 -9.56 4.41 6.39
C HIS A 24 -10.97 5.00 6.28
N ASN A 25 -11.57 5.31 7.44
CA ASN A 25 -12.90 5.89 7.46
C ASN A 25 -12.80 7.37 7.09
N LEU A 26 -13.08 7.69 5.83
CA LEU A 26 -13.04 9.04 5.30
C LEU A 26 -14.12 9.91 5.95
N THR A 27 -13.72 11.11 6.34
CA THR A 27 -14.63 12.17 6.79
C THR A 27 -15.52 12.62 5.62
N GLU A 28 -16.75 13.07 5.89
CA GLU A 28 -17.67 13.56 4.84
C GLU A 28 -17.09 14.72 4.01
N ALA A 29 -16.28 15.58 4.63
CA ALA A 29 -15.53 16.62 3.93
C ALA A 29 -14.54 16.01 2.91
N GLN A 30 -13.73 15.04 3.31
CA GLN A 30 -12.78 14.36 2.41
C GLN A 30 -13.46 13.67 1.23
N LYS A 31 -14.67 13.10 1.46
CA LYS A 31 -15.48 12.52 0.38
C LYS A 31 -15.98 13.60 -0.58
N THR A 32 -16.47 14.71 -0.05
CA THR A 32 -16.98 15.84 -0.85
C THR A 32 -15.87 16.46 -1.68
N ASP A 33 -14.68 16.64 -1.08
CA ASP A 33 -13.49 17.15 -1.76
C ASP A 33 -13.05 16.19 -2.87
N GLY A 34 -13.04 14.87 -2.59
CA GLY A 34 -12.75 13.85 -3.58
C GLY A 34 -13.71 13.90 -4.78
N VAL A 35 -15.02 13.98 -4.53
CA VAL A 35 -16.04 14.09 -5.59
C VAL A 35 -15.88 15.38 -6.39
N THR A 36 -15.61 16.49 -5.72
CA THR A 36 -15.42 17.80 -6.36
C THR A 36 -14.19 17.79 -7.26
N CYS A 37 -13.07 17.26 -6.78
CA CYS A 37 -11.83 17.10 -7.56
C CYS A 37 -12.05 16.19 -8.79
N CYS A 38 -12.70 15.04 -8.60
CA CYS A 38 -13.02 14.14 -9.71
C CYS A 38 -13.90 14.80 -10.78
N ASN A 39 -14.94 15.54 -10.37
CA ASN A 39 -15.83 16.21 -11.30
C ASN A 39 -15.13 17.35 -12.07
N ALA A 40 -14.22 18.09 -11.42
CA ALA A 40 -13.40 19.10 -12.08
C ALA A 40 -12.52 18.46 -13.17
N MET A 41 -11.75 17.41 -12.84
CA MET A 41 -10.91 16.69 -13.81
C MET A 41 -11.73 16.10 -14.97
N LEU A 42 -12.92 15.57 -14.69
CA LEU A 42 -13.81 15.02 -15.72
C LEU A 42 -14.39 16.09 -16.65
N THR A 43 -14.59 17.31 -16.15
CA THR A 43 -15.11 18.43 -16.94
C THR A 43 -14.05 18.91 -17.91
N GLU A 44 -12.82 19.14 -17.41
CA GLU A 44 -11.66 19.47 -18.25
C GLU A 44 -11.45 18.41 -19.34
N PHE A 45 -11.48 17.12 -18.97
CA PHE A 45 -11.34 16.00 -19.90
C PHE A 45 -12.35 16.04 -21.06
N LYS A 46 -13.62 16.37 -20.77
CA LYS A 46 -14.71 16.38 -21.75
C LYS A 46 -14.68 17.59 -22.67
N GLU A 47 -14.23 18.74 -22.19
CA GLU A 47 -14.31 20.01 -22.91
C GLU A 47 -13.19 20.16 -23.95
N GLU A 48 -11.94 19.80 -23.62
CA GLU A 48 -10.80 20.10 -24.51
C GLU A 48 -9.67 19.05 -24.51
N ALA A 49 -9.78 17.97 -23.74
CA ALA A 49 -8.59 17.34 -23.16
C ALA A 49 -8.48 15.81 -23.35
N SER A 50 -9.10 15.23 -24.37
CA SER A 50 -8.96 13.79 -24.66
C SER A 50 -7.50 13.35 -24.86
N ASN A 51 -6.63 14.26 -25.30
CA ASN A 51 -5.19 14.01 -25.45
C ASN A 51 -4.36 14.33 -24.19
N LEU A 52 -4.85 15.11 -23.23
CA LEU A 52 -4.08 15.49 -22.04
C LEU A 52 -3.72 14.29 -21.16
N VAL A 53 -4.50 13.20 -21.23
CA VAL A 53 -4.20 11.94 -20.54
C VAL A 53 -2.86 11.33 -21.00
N TRP A 54 -2.37 11.65 -22.20
CA TRP A 54 -1.05 11.19 -22.67
C TRP A 54 0.13 11.95 -22.04
N ASP A 55 -0.14 13.14 -21.49
CA ASP A 55 0.88 13.98 -20.86
C ASP A 55 0.91 13.82 -19.33
N ILE A 56 -0.03 13.06 -18.75
CA ILE A 56 -0.07 12.80 -17.31
C ILE A 56 1.06 11.84 -16.93
N VAL A 57 1.98 12.32 -16.10
CA VAL A 57 2.97 11.50 -15.41
C VAL A 57 2.52 11.31 -13.96
N ILE A 58 2.31 10.06 -13.57
CA ILE A 58 1.95 9.67 -12.21
C ILE A 58 3.22 9.26 -11.47
N SER A 59 3.38 9.74 -10.25
CA SER A 59 4.43 9.29 -9.33
C SER A 59 3.83 8.62 -8.12
N ASP A 60 4.43 7.53 -7.66
CA ASP A 60 4.09 6.91 -6.38
C ASP A 60 5.36 6.53 -5.61
N GLU A 61 5.28 6.58 -4.29
CA GLU A 61 6.35 6.27 -3.35
C GLU A 61 6.12 4.87 -2.77
N THR A 62 7.06 3.94 -3.00
CA THR A 62 6.95 2.57 -2.51
C THR A 62 8.18 2.18 -1.71
N TRP A 63 7.91 1.71 -0.49
CA TRP A 63 8.93 1.20 0.42
C TRP A 63 9.23 -0.27 0.12
N MET A 64 10.44 -0.56 -0.36
CA MET A 64 10.89 -1.93 -0.55
C MET A 64 11.74 -2.39 0.63
N ARG A 65 11.31 -3.47 1.26
CA ARG A 65 12.06 -4.13 2.32
C ARG A 65 13.11 -5.05 1.71
N CYS A 66 14.37 -4.62 1.67
CA CYS A 66 15.47 -5.48 1.26
C CYS A 66 15.79 -6.50 2.36
N TYR A 67 15.77 -7.78 2.00
CA TYR A 67 16.07 -8.89 2.89
C TYR A 67 17.33 -9.61 2.45
N ASP A 68 18.30 -9.77 3.34
CA ASP A 68 19.49 -10.60 3.08
C ASP A 68 19.14 -12.10 3.20
N PRO A 69 19.16 -12.87 2.10
CA PRO A 69 18.83 -14.29 2.14
C PRO A 69 19.88 -15.13 2.89
N LYS A 70 21.14 -14.68 2.98
CA LYS A 70 22.24 -15.46 3.57
C LYS A 70 22.03 -15.70 5.08
N THR A 71 21.49 -14.71 5.78
CA THR A 71 21.21 -14.80 7.21
C THR A 71 20.04 -15.75 7.54
N LYS A 72 19.13 -16.04 6.59
CA LYS A 72 18.01 -16.97 6.81
C LYS A 72 18.38 -18.42 6.60
N GLN A 73 19.19 -18.72 5.57
CA GLN A 73 19.65 -20.08 5.31
C GLN A 73 20.37 -20.68 6.52
N GLN A 74 21.19 -19.88 7.23
CA GLN A 74 21.85 -20.31 8.47
C GLN A 74 20.89 -20.61 9.64
N SER A 75 19.64 -20.12 9.59
CA SER A 75 18.62 -20.36 10.62
C SER A 75 17.69 -21.54 10.33
N THR A 76 17.84 -22.17 9.16
CA THR A 76 17.04 -23.32 8.75
C THR A 76 17.70 -24.60 9.21
N VAL A 77 17.44 -24.98 10.46
CA VAL A 77 17.91 -26.26 11.01
C VAL A 77 16.78 -27.29 10.89
N TRP A 78 17.02 -28.36 10.13
CA TRP A 78 16.13 -29.53 10.10
C TRP A 78 16.40 -30.37 11.34
N ILE A 79 15.37 -30.59 12.17
CA ILE A 79 15.48 -31.33 13.43
C ILE A 79 14.68 -32.62 13.30
N TYR A 80 15.27 -33.74 13.74
CA TYR A 80 14.62 -35.05 13.79
C TYR A 80 13.67 -35.15 14.98
N ARG A 81 12.62 -36.00 14.92
CA ARG A 81 11.53 -36.04 15.92
C ARG A 81 11.96 -36.20 17.39
N ASN A 82 13.13 -36.78 17.66
CA ASN A 82 13.57 -37.15 19.02
C ASN A 82 14.75 -36.33 19.54
N THR A 83 15.20 -35.29 18.84
CA THR A 83 16.28 -34.42 19.34
C THR A 83 15.70 -33.23 20.14
N PRO A 84 16.39 -32.80 21.21
CA PRO A 84 15.97 -31.62 21.96
C PRO A 84 15.93 -30.42 21.03
N LYS A 85 14.83 -29.66 21.07
CA LYS A 85 14.66 -28.47 20.22
C LYS A 85 15.83 -27.52 20.50
N PRO A 86 16.57 -27.07 19.47
CA PRO A 86 17.57 -26.05 19.65
C PRO A 86 16.86 -24.80 20.19
N ILE A 87 17.40 -24.25 21.28
CA ILE A 87 16.92 -23.00 21.86
C ILE A 87 17.18 -21.93 20.80
N LYS A 88 16.13 -21.50 20.11
CA LYS A 88 16.17 -20.28 19.31
C LYS A 88 16.40 -19.13 20.29
N MET A 89 17.64 -18.68 20.39
CA MET A 89 17.91 -17.37 21.00
C MET A 89 17.14 -16.35 20.16
N ALA A 90 16.27 -15.58 20.81
CA ALA A 90 15.57 -14.48 20.17
C ALA A 90 16.64 -13.47 19.73
N ARG A 91 17.03 -13.57 18.46
CA ARG A 91 17.98 -12.64 17.86
C ARG A 91 17.34 -11.25 17.84
N GLU A 92 18.09 -10.24 18.24
CA GLU A 92 17.68 -8.84 18.12
C GLU A 92 17.22 -8.54 16.69
N ARG A 93 16.23 -7.64 16.54
CA ARG A 93 15.68 -7.19 15.26
C ARG A 93 16.86 -6.86 14.33
N ASN A 94 17.10 -7.67 13.31
CA ASN A 94 18.29 -7.54 12.47
C ASN A 94 18.44 -6.10 11.98
N ALA A 95 19.54 -5.45 12.36
CA ALA A 95 19.92 -4.09 11.93
C ALA A 95 20.24 -3.99 10.42
N SER A 96 20.12 -5.09 9.67
CA SER A 96 20.45 -5.19 8.23
C SER A 96 19.22 -5.12 7.31
N MET A 97 18.06 -4.77 7.85
CA MET A 97 16.85 -4.54 7.05
C MET A 97 16.90 -3.11 6.51
N LEU A 98 17.54 -2.94 5.35
CA LEU A 98 17.52 -1.68 4.64
C LEU A 98 16.09 -1.45 4.13
N MET A 99 15.47 -0.35 4.58
CA MET A 99 14.29 0.19 3.92
C MET A 99 14.79 1.16 2.87
N ILE A 100 14.62 0.79 1.61
CA ILE A 100 14.92 1.66 0.48
C ILE A 100 13.59 2.20 0.00
N ASP A 101 13.51 3.52 -0.08
CA ASP A 101 12.37 4.20 -0.66
C ASP A 101 12.58 4.31 -2.17
N TYR A 102 11.52 4.06 -2.92
CA TYR A 102 11.52 4.10 -4.37
C TYR A 102 10.41 5.01 -4.87
N PHE A 103 10.78 6.04 -5.62
CA PHE A 103 9.83 6.82 -6.41
C PHE A 103 9.73 6.21 -7.80
N PHE A 104 8.52 5.79 -8.17
CA PHE A 104 8.23 5.28 -9.50
C PHE A 104 7.42 6.30 -10.28
N PHE A 105 7.94 6.68 -11.45
CA PHE A 105 7.25 7.55 -12.40
C PHE A 105 6.70 6.71 -13.55
N PHE A 106 5.41 6.88 -13.83
CA PHE A 106 4.70 6.20 -14.91
C PHE A 106 4.01 7.21 -15.81
N ASN A 107 3.99 6.93 -17.10
CA ASN A 107 3.12 7.57 -18.07
C ASN A 107 2.27 6.46 -18.74
N LYS A 108 1.31 6.82 -19.57
CA LYS A 108 0.49 5.91 -20.38
C LYS A 108 1.32 4.89 -21.19
N THR A 109 2.52 5.27 -21.65
CA THR A 109 3.41 4.37 -22.42
C THR A 109 4.13 3.36 -21.53
N GLY A 110 4.20 3.58 -20.22
CA GLY A 110 4.80 2.67 -19.25
C GLY A 110 5.66 3.38 -18.22
N HIS A 111 6.64 2.65 -17.71
CA HIS A 111 7.62 3.14 -16.74
C HIS A 111 8.51 4.22 -17.36
N VAL A 112 8.69 5.33 -16.64
CA VAL A 112 9.50 6.47 -17.07
C VAL A 112 10.82 6.48 -16.31
N ALA A 113 10.77 6.42 -14.98
CA ALA A 113 11.95 6.47 -14.13
C ALA A 113 11.69 5.82 -12.77
N THR A 114 12.74 5.26 -12.18
CA THR A 114 12.76 4.84 -10.79
C THR A 114 13.90 5.57 -10.09
N LEU A 115 13.59 6.26 -9.00
CA LEU A 115 14.60 6.87 -8.14
C LEU A 115 14.64 6.10 -6.84
N ALA A 116 15.79 5.49 -6.56
CA ALA A 116 16.05 4.82 -5.29
C ALA A 116 16.65 5.84 -4.31
N LEU A 117 16.00 6.03 -3.18
CA LEU A 117 16.49 6.85 -2.09
C LEU A 117 17.02 5.93 -0.99
N GLU A 118 18.30 5.63 -1.09
CA GLU A 118 19.04 5.09 0.05
C GLU A 118 19.34 6.23 1.04
N ASN A 119 19.17 5.97 2.34
CA ASN A 119 19.63 6.78 3.50
C ASN A 119 18.60 7.63 4.28
N TYR A 120 17.36 7.19 4.48
CA TYR A 120 16.42 7.79 5.47
C TYR A 120 16.26 9.33 5.38
N ARG A 121 16.64 9.96 4.27
CA ARG A 121 16.51 11.40 4.10
C ARG A 121 15.09 11.65 3.63
N THR A 122 14.26 12.19 4.50
CA THR A 122 12.96 12.73 4.10
C THR A 122 13.19 13.76 3.00
N VAL A 123 12.48 13.63 1.88
CA VAL A 123 12.48 14.65 0.83
C VAL A 123 11.78 15.87 1.40
N ASN A 124 12.57 16.86 1.82
CA ASN A 124 12.06 18.15 2.24
C ASN A 124 12.01 19.06 1.01
N SER A 125 10.94 19.83 0.88
CA SER A 125 10.91 20.98 -0.03
C SER A 125 11.70 22.13 0.60
N ASP A 126 12.66 22.71 -0.13
CA ASP A 126 13.27 24.02 0.19
C ASP A 126 12.29 25.17 -0.05
#